data_AF-A0A933FZ53-F1
#
_entry.id   AF-A0A933FZ53-F1
#
_cell.length_a   1.000
_cell.length_b   1.000
_cell.length_c   1.000
_cell.angle_alpha   90.00
_cell.angle_beta   90.00
_cell.angle_gamma   90.00
#
_symmetry.space_group_name_H-M   'P 1'
#
loop_
_entity.id
_entity.type
_entity.pdbx_description
1 polymer ?
#
loop_
_entity_poly.entity_id
_entity_poly.type
_entity_poly.pdbx_seq_one_letter_code
_entity_poly.pdbx_strand_id
1 'polypeptide(L)'
;MKKTLKVINELREKNLIEDYAIGGGIATLFYTEPFLTYDLDVFMTLPRKMKEKNLISLSPIFDYLKKKGYSWKGEHIVIGGIPVQFIPVDALEEEAVRHAREMKYRGVTTRVLTPEYLMA
;
A
#
# COMPACT_ATOMS: atom_id res chain seq x y z
N MET A 1 -10.45 3.79 6.24
CA MET A 1 -10.36 2.71 5.22
C MET A 1 -10.86 3.14 3.85
N LYS A 2 -12.16 3.40 3.61
CA LYS A 2 -12.64 3.77 2.25
C LYS A 2 -11.89 4.97 1.63
N LYS A 3 -11.66 6.03 2.41
CA LYS A 3 -10.86 7.20 1.98
C LYS A 3 -9.40 6.83 1.72
N THR A 4 -8.81 6.04 2.62
CA THR A 4 -7.45 5.49 2.52
C THR A 4 -7.23 4.75 1.20
N LEU A 5 -8.09 3.79 0.88
CA LEU A 5 -8.02 3.01 -0.37
C LEU A 5 -8.14 3.88 -1.63
N LYS A 6 -9.03 4.88 -1.61
CA LYS A 6 -9.15 5.83 -2.72
C LYS A 6 -7.85 6.61 -2.97
N VAL A 7 -7.18 7.03 -1.89
CA VAL A 7 -5.91 7.76 -2.01
C VAL A 7 -4.81 6.86 -2.56
N ILE A 8 -4.74 5.60 -2.11
CA ILE A 8 -3.76 4.63 -2.63
C ILE A 8 -4.00 4.36 -4.12
N ASN A 9 -5.26 4.15 -4.54
CA ASN A 9 -5.60 4.01 -5.96
C ASN A 9 -5.19 5.24 -6.77
N GLU A 10 -5.35 6.45 -6.21
CA GLU A 10 -4.94 7.67 -6.89
C GLU A 10 -3.41 7.79 -7.07
N LEU A 11 -2.62 7.23 -6.14
CA LEU A 11 -1.16 7.14 -6.33
C LEU A 11 -0.82 6.30 -7.57
N ARG A 12 -1.54 5.20 -7.78
CA ARG A 12 -1.40 4.34 -8.97
C ARG A 12 -1.85 5.06 -10.24
N GLU A 13 -3.03 5.69 -10.21
CA GLU A 13 -3.55 6.48 -11.35
C GLU A 13 -2.61 7.62 -11.76
N LYS A 14 -1.87 8.20 -10.81
CA LYS A 14 -0.87 9.26 -11.07
C LYS A 14 0.52 8.74 -11.43
N ASN A 15 0.70 7.42 -11.58
CA ASN A 15 1.99 6.78 -11.83
C ASN A 15 3.08 7.19 -10.80
N LEU A 16 2.66 7.41 -9.55
CA LEU A 16 3.57 7.57 -8.41
C LEU A 16 3.99 6.19 -7.86
N ILE A 17 3.13 5.19 -8.03
CA ILE A 17 3.40 3.77 -7.88
C ILE A 17 2.93 3.05 -9.16
N GLU A 18 3.57 1.95 -9.54
CA GLU A 18 3.14 1.16 -10.71
C GLU A 18 1.97 0.24 -10.34
N ASP A 19 2.11 -0.46 -9.22
CA ASP A 19 1.08 -1.32 -8.65
C ASP A 19 1.23 -1.42 -7.13
N TYR A 20 0.25 -2.02 -6.46
CA TYR A 20 0.31 -2.25 -5.03
C TYR A 20 -0.53 -3.45 -4.58
N ALA A 21 -0.25 -3.93 -3.38
CA ALA A 21 -1.10 -4.83 -2.65
C ALA A 21 -1.13 -4.46 -1.16
N ILE A 22 -2.28 -4.67 -0.53
CA ILE A 22 -2.43 -4.59 0.92
C ILE A 22 -1.87 -5.89 1.50
N GLY A 23 -0.96 -5.76 2.46
CA GLY A 23 -0.36 -6.86 3.21
C GLY A 23 -0.67 -6.77 4.71
N GLY A 24 0.08 -7.56 5.48
CA GLY A 24 0.07 -7.54 6.95
C GLY A 24 -1.28 -7.87 7.58
N GLY A 25 -1.49 -7.37 8.80
CA GLY A 25 -2.65 -7.74 9.63
C GLY A 25 -3.99 -7.38 8.97
N ILE A 26 -4.09 -6.21 8.34
CA ILE A 26 -5.32 -5.79 7.64
C ILE A 26 -5.63 -6.67 6.44
N ALA A 27 -4.62 -7.13 5.69
CA ALA A 27 -4.83 -8.06 4.60
C ALA A 27 -5.41 -9.39 5.09
N THR A 28 -4.92 -9.91 6.22
CA THR A 28 -5.41 -11.16 6.82
C THR A 28 -6.89 -11.10 7.17
N LEU A 29 -7.42 -9.92 7.56
CA LEU A 29 -8.84 -9.73 7.84
C LEU A 29 -9.76 -9.97 6.63
N PHE A 30 -9.23 -10.01 5.40
CA PHE A 30 -10.01 -10.39 4.21
C PHE A 30 -10.24 -11.90 4.10
N TYR A 31 -9.55 -12.70 4.92
CA TYR A 31 -9.58 -14.16 4.88
C TYR A 31 -9.96 -14.80 6.22
N THR A 32 -9.96 -14.04 7.31
CA THR A 32 -10.19 -14.55 8.67
C THR A 32 -11.25 -13.75 9.42
N GLU A 33 -11.57 -14.21 10.63
CA GLU A 33 -12.38 -13.42 11.57
C GLU A 33 -11.67 -12.11 11.97
N PRO A 34 -12.41 -11.03 12.23
CA PRO A 34 -11.80 -9.75 12.58
C PRO A 34 -11.05 -9.78 13.92
N PHE A 35 -9.82 -9.24 13.93
CA PHE A 35 -9.03 -9.00 15.14
C PHE A 35 -8.42 -7.59 15.11
N LEU A 36 -7.85 -7.16 16.24
CA LEU A 36 -7.26 -5.83 16.36
C LEU A 36 -5.95 -5.75 15.54
N THR A 37 -5.93 -4.82 14.60
CA THR A 37 -4.76 -4.44 13.79
C THR A 37 -4.68 -2.92 13.73
N TYR A 38 -3.48 -2.37 13.60
CA TYR A 38 -3.22 -0.96 13.89
C TYR A 38 -3.05 -0.11 12.62
N ASP A 39 -2.35 -0.65 11.64
CA ASP A 39 -1.88 0.05 10.45
C ASP A 39 -2.16 -0.74 9.17
N LEU A 40 -2.13 -0.03 8.05
CA LEU A 40 -2.33 -0.57 6.73
C LEU A 40 -0.99 -0.66 6.01
N ASP A 41 -0.51 -1.88 5.81
CA ASP A 41 0.69 -2.15 5.03
C ASP A 41 0.38 -2.13 3.53
N VAL A 42 1.08 -1.26 2.80
CA VAL A 42 0.94 -1.11 1.35
C VAL A 42 2.27 -1.46 0.70
N PHE A 43 2.35 -2.68 0.19
CA PHE A 43 3.46 -3.18 -0.62
C PHE A 43 3.30 -2.61 -2.04
N MET A 44 4.28 -1.84 -2.51
CA MET A 44 4.17 -1.08 -3.76
C MET A 44 5.36 -1.29 -4.69
N THR A 45 5.07 -1.51 -5.96
CA THR A 45 6.06 -1.45 -7.02
C THR A 45 6.25 0.01 -7.45
N LEU A 46 7.52 0.39 -7.68
CA LEU A 46 7.88 1.77 -7.96
C LEU A 46 8.33 1.94 -9.42
N PRO A 47 7.96 3.07 -10.05
CA PRO A 47 8.46 3.43 -11.37
C PRO A 47 9.98 3.37 -11.46
N ARG A 48 10.53 2.88 -12.59
CA ARG A 48 11.98 2.80 -12.82
C ARG A 48 12.74 4.11 -12.53
N LYS A 49 12.12 5.26 -12.81
CA LYS A 49 12.66 6.60 -12.52
C LYS A 49 12.91 6.88 -11.02
N MET A 50 12.30 6.10 -10.13
CA MET A 50 12.46 6.21 -8.67
C MET A 50 13.48 5.20 -8.11
N LYS A 51 14.01 4.31 -8.96
CA LYS A 51 15.02 3.29 -8.64
C LYS A 51 16.34 3.64 -9.35
N GLU A 52 17.02 4.71 -8.93
CA GLU A 52 18.27 5.17 -9.57
C GLU A 52 19.51 4.67 -8.80
N LYS A 53 20.43 3.97 -9.49
CA LYS A 53 21.74 3.53 -8.94
C LYS A 53 21.63 2.87 -7.54
N ASN A 54 20.70 1.92 -7.39
CA ASN A 54 20.38 1.21 -6.14
C ASN A 54 19.77 2.06 -5.02
N LEU A 55 19.44 3.34 -5.27
CA LEU A 55 18.71 4.18 -4.34
C LEU A 55 17.23 4.23 -4.73
N ILE A 56 16.37 3.98 -3.75
CA ILE A 56 14.92 4.12 -3.88
C ILE A 56 14.51 5.49 -3.32
N SER A 57 13.88 6.32 -4.14
CA SER A 57 13.33 7.61 -3.70
C SER A 57 11.81 7.56 -3.56
N LEU A 58 11.33 7.66 -2.32
CA LEU A 58 9.91 7.77 -1.99
C LEU A 58 9.42 9.22 -1.89
N SER A 59 10.33 10.20 -2.02
CA SER A 59 10.03 11.62 -1.90
C SER A 59 8.84 12.07 -2.79
N PRO A 60 8.70 11.63 -4.06
CA PRO A 60 7.57 12.03 -4.89
C PRO A 60 6.20 11.62 -4.32
N ILE A 61 6.13 10.44 -3.67
CA ILE A 61 4.91 9.93 -3.04
C ILE A 61 4.60 10.77 -1.79
N PHE A 62 5.60 10.96 -0.93
CA PHE A 62 5.44 11.70 0.32
C PHE A 62 5.15 13.17 0.11
N ASP A 63 5.78 13.83 -0.85
CA ASP A 63 5.50 15.22 -1.22
C ASP A 63 4.08 15.38 -1.74
N TYR A 64 3.61 14.44 -2.55
CA TYR A 64 2.24 14.42 -3.04
C TYR A 64 1.22 14.26 -1.91
N LEU A 65 1.46 13.30 -1.00
CA LEU A 65 0.59 13.08 0.16
C LEU A 65 0.60 14.27 1.13
N LYS A 66 1.77 14.89 1.34
CA LYS A 66 1.91 16.11 2.15
C LYS A 66 1.16 17.29 1.54
N LYS A 67 1.24 17.50 0.22
CA LYS A 67 0.45 18.54 -0.49
C LYS A 67 -1.06 18.34 -0.36
N LYS A 68 -1.51 17.11 -0.11
CA LYS A 68 -2.92 16.79 0.19
C LYS A 68 -3.33 16.98 1.65
N GLY A 69 -2.39 17.40 2.51
CA GLY A 69 -2.63 17.62 3.93
C GLY A 69 -2.56 16.36 4.78
N TYR A 70 -1.96 15.27 4.28
CA TYR A 70 -1.68 14.10 5.10
C TYR A 70 -0.38 14.31 5.89
N SER A 71 -0.38 13.83 7.13
CA SER A 71 0.72 14.01 8.08
C SER A 71 1.33 12.68 8.51
N TRP A 72 2.58 12.77 8.97
CA TRP A 72 3.30 11.65 9.55
C TRP A 72 2.88 11.39 11.00
N LYS A 73 2.91 10.12 11.40
CA LYS A 73 2.83 9.65 12.79
C LYS A 73 3.79 8.47 12.93
N GLY A 74 4.96 8.70 13.52
CA GLY A 74 6.03 7.70 13.51
C GLY A 74 6.48 7.40 12.07
N GLU A 75 6.47 6.12 11.70
CA GLU A 75 6.80 5.64 10.35
C GLU A 75 5.59 5.64 9.38
N HIS A 76 4.40 6.01 9.86
CA HIS A 76 3.17 5.96 9.09
C HIS A 76 2.74 7.33 8.57
N ILE A 77 2.05 7.35 7.43
CA ILE A 77 1.26 8.51 6.99
C ILE A 77 -0.20 8.28 7.35
N VAL A 78 -0.82 9.23 8.04
CA VAL A 78 -2.22 9.11 8.46
C VAL A 78 -3.15 9.56 7.34
N ILE A 79 -3.86 8.60 6.73
CA ILE A 79 -4.77 8.85 5.62
C ILE A 79 -6.18 8.43 6.02
N GLY A 80 -7.08 9.40 6.18
CA GLY A 80 -8.46 9.14 6.57
C GLY A 80 -8.57 8.47 7.95
N GLY A 81 -7.69 8.85 8.88
CA GLY A 81 -7.63 8.33 10.25
C GLY A 81 -6.90 6.99 10.40
N ILE A 82 -6.41 6.39 9.31
CA ILE A 82 -5.67 5.12 9.35
C ILE A 82 -4.18 5.40 9.16
N PRO A 83 -3.29 4.89 10.05
CA PRO A 83 -1.85 4.84 9.80
C PRO A 83 -1.56 3.93 8.59
N VAL A 84 -0.84 4.45 7.60
CA VAL A 84 -0.45 3.69 6.40
C VAL A 84 1.06 3.60 6.33
N GLN A 85 1.58 2.38 6.24
CA GLN A 85 2.99 2.11 5.98
C GLN A 85 3.17 1.82 4.48
N PHE A 86 4.07 2.55 3.84
CA PHE A 86 4.38 2.40 2.43
C PHE A 86 5.68 1.61 2.28
N ILE A 87 5.59 0.38 1.77
CA ILE A 87 6.70 -0.58 1.70
C ILE A 87 7.09 -0.78 0.24
N PRO A 88 8.24 -0.27 -0.22
CA PRO A 88 8.72 -0.55 -1.56
C PRO A 88 9.15 -2.01 -1.66
N VAL A 89 8.64 -2.73 -2.66
CA VAL A 89 8.91 -4.16 -2.78
C VAL A 89 10.27 -4.47 -3.41
N ASP A 90 10.87 -5.56 -2.95
CA ASP A 90 12.02 -6.21 -3.59
C ASP A 90 11.59 -7.24 -4.67
N ALA A 91 12.55 -7.95 -5.26
CA ALA A 91 12.29 -8.91 -6.32
C ALA A 91 11.40 -10.09 -5.90
N LEU A 92 11.43 -10.50 -4.64
CA LEU A 92 10.61 -11.59 -4.10
C LEU A 92 9.17 -11.10 -3.89
N GLU A 93 9.03 -9.93 -3.27
CA GLU A 93 7.74 -9.31 -2.97
C GLU A 93 7.01 -8.79 -4.23
N GLU A 94 7.74 -8.47 -5.30
CA GLU A 94 7.15 -8.11 -6.60
C GLU A 94 6.22 -9.22 -7.14
N GLU A 95 6.55 -10.49 -6.90
CA GLU A 95 5.70 -11.61 -7.28
C GLU A 95 4.38 -11.64 -6.49
N ALA A 96 4.46 -11.39 -5.18
CA ALA A 96 3.31 -11.31 -4.30
C ALA A 96 2.34 -10.20 -4.73
N VAL A 97 2.87 -9.02 -5.08
CA VAL A 97 2.06 -7.91 -5.60
C VAL A 97 1.43 -8.24 -6.95
N ARG A 98 2.16 -8.92 -7.85
CA ARG A 98 1.61 -9.33 -9.16
C ARG A 98 0.42 -10.27 -9.00
N HIS A 99 0.51 -11.25 -8.10
CA HIS A 99 -0.56 -12.23 -7.85
C HIS A 99 -1.62 -11.76 -6.85
N ALA A 100 -1.51 -10.54 -6.31
CA ALA A 100 -2.48 -9.99 -5.38
C ALA A 100 -3.90 -9.97 -5.97
N ARG A 101 -4.87 -10.41 -5.16
CA ARG A 101 -6.26 -10.58 -5.54
C ARG A 101 -7.01 -9.26 -5.45
N GLU A 102 -7.83 -8.97 -6.46
CA GLU A 102 -8.76 -7.85 -6.39
C GLU A 102 -9.91 -8.13 -5.41
N MET A 103 -10.15 -7.19 -4.51
CA MET A 103 -11.18 -7.23 -3.48
C MET A 103 -11.98 -5.93 -3.50
N LYS A 104 -13.27 -6.01 -3.17
CA LYS A 104 -14.14 -4.82 -3.05
C LYS A 104 -14.41 -4.50 -1.59
N TYR A 105 -13.97 -3.33 -1.13
CA TYR A 105 -14.29 -2.81 0.19
C TYR A 105 -15.22 -1.59 0.07
N ARG A 106 -16.48 -1.73 0.51
CA ARG A 106 -17.50 -0.66 0.47
C ARG A 106 -17.57 0.09 -0.88
N GLY A 107 -17.49 -0.68 -1.96
CA GLY A 107 -17.53 -0.20 -3.35
C GLY A 107 -16.22 0.35 -3.91
N VAL A 108 -15.10 0.26 -3.17
CA VAL A 108 -13.75 0.60 -3.67
C VAL A 108 -13.00 -0.68 -3.96
N THR A 109 -12.57 -0.86 -5.22
CA THR A 109 -11.67 -1.96 -5.59
C THR A 109 -10.28 -1.69 -5.03
N THR A 110 -9.68 -2.71 -4.43
CA THR A 110 -8.31 -2.70 -3.93
C THR A 110 -7.68 -4.07 -4.19
N ARG A 111 -6.37 -4.19 -3.99
CA ARG A 111 -5.62 -5.43 -4.16
C ARG A 111 -5.10 -5.88 -2.81
N VAL A 112 -5.26 -7.15 -2.50
CA VAL A 112 -4.85 -7.77 -1.23
C VAL A 112 -3.95 -8.95 -1.56
N LEU A 113 -2.83 -9.09 -0.86
CA LEU A 113 -1.98 -10.27 -0.98
C LEU A 113 -2.80 -11.54 -0.73
N THR A 114 -2.45 -12.64 -1.41
CA THR A 114 -3.12 -13.92 -1.18
C THR A 114 -2.65 -14.52 0.15
N PRO A 115 -3.42 -15.43 0.75
CA PRO A 115 -3.03 -16.06 2.02
C PRO A 115 -1.63 -16.67 1.98
N GLU A 116 -1.23 -17.26 0.85
CA GLU A 116 0.08 -17.89 0.66
C GLU A 116 1.23 -16.89 0.84
N TYR A 117 1.11 -15.69 0.27
CA TYR A 117 2.12 -14.64 0.42
C TYR A 117 2.05 -13.92 1.78
N LEU A 118 0.91 -13.98 2.48
CA LEU A 118 0.78 -13.40 3.83
C LEU A 118 1.43 -14.26 4.93
N MET A 119 1.65 -15.55 4.67
CA MET A 119 2.26 -16.49 5.62
C MET A 119 3.75 -16.73 5.37
N ALA A 120 4.28 -16.19 4.27
CA ALA A 120 5.65 -16.42 3.80
C ALA A 120 6.70 -15.71 4.65
#